data_AF-A0A955P4G4-F1
#
_entry.id   AF-A0A955P4G4-F1
#
_cell.length_a   1.000
_cell.length_b   1.000
_cell.length_c   1.000
_cell.angle_alpha   90.00
_cell.angle_beta   90.00
_cell.angle_gamma   90.00
#
_symmetry.space_group_name_H-M   'P 1'
#
loop_
_entity.id
_entity.type
_entity.pdbx_description
1 polymer ?
#
loop_
_entity_poly.entity_id
_entity_poly.type
_entity_poly.pdbx_seq_one_letter_code
_entity_poly.pdbx_strand_id
1 'polypeptide(L)'
;MNAVLWGVLAYILVQLIIGLVVSRRIQTESDYLLAGRQFGYGMLTMTLFATWFGAETCIGASGEVYSEGLAGARMDPLGYSFCLIFMGIFFAVPLWNRKCTTLADVFRDRFSPGVEKLAVILMAPTSMMWAAAQIRAFGSVISASS
;
A
#
# COMPACT_ATOMS: atom_id res chain seq x y z
N MET A 1 -17.82 -20.90 12.27
CA MET A 1 -18.38 -19.54 12.10
C MET A 1 -18.02 -18.56 13.22
N ASN A 2 -18.52 -18.74 14.46
CA ASN A 2 -18.45 -17.66 15.47
C ASN A 2 -17.02 -17.24 15.89
N ALA A 3 -16.10 -18.20 16.07
CA ALA A 3 -14.73 -17.88 16.52
C ALA A 3 -13.93 -17.03 15.49
N VAL A 4 -14.12 -17.29 14.19
CA VAL A 4 -13.44 -16.55 13.11
C VAL A 4 -13.97 -15.12 13.03
N LEU A 5 -15.30 -14.94 13.10
CA LEU A 5 -15.93 -13.61 13.13
C LEU A 5 -15.46 -12.79 14.34
N TRP A 6 -15.42 -13.40 15.53
CA TRP A 6 -14.89 -12.73 16.73
C TRP A 6 -13.41 -12.36 16.59
N GLY A 7 -12.59 -13.21 15.94
CA GLY A 7 -11.20 -12.91 15.64
C GLY A 7 -11.04 -11.71 14.69
N VAL A 8 -11.83 -11.65 13.62
CA VAL A 8 -11.81 -10.53 12.66
C VAL A 8 -12.26 -9.23 13.34
N LEU A 9 -13.34 -9.28 14.13
CA LEU A 9 -13.82 -8.12 14.88
C LEU A 9 -12.76 -7.61 15.88
N ALA A 10 -12.13 -8.52 16.62
CA ALA A 10 -11.05 -8.17 17.55
C ALA A 10 -9.86 -7.51 16.81
N TYR A 11 -9.45 -8.06 15.66
CA TYR A 11 -8.39 -7.49 14.84
C TYR A 11 -8.70 -6.06 14.38
N ILE A 12 -9.90 -5.81 13.86
CA ILE A 12 -10.34 -4.47 13.44
C ILE A 12 -10.35 -3.51 14.64
N LEU A 13 -10.88 -3.94 15.79
CA LEU A 13 -10.91 -3.12 17.00
C LEU A 13 -9.50 -2.75 17.47
N VAL A 14 -8.57 -3.69 17.49
CA VAL A 14 -7.17 -3.43 17.86
C VAL A 14 -6.54 -2.40 16.92
N GLN A 15 -6.73 -2.54 15.61
CA GLN A 15 -6.23 -1.56 14.63
C GLN A 15 -6.81 -0.16 14.85
N LEU A 16 -8.12 -0.06 15.08
CA LEU A 16 -8.79 1.22 15.36
C LEU A 16 -8.28 1.86 16.65
N ILE A 17 -8.09 1.07 17.72
CA ILE A 17 -7.53 1.56 18.98
C ILE A 17 -6.12 2.11 18.77
N ILE A 18 -5.25 1.37 18.07
CA ILE A 18 -3.89 1.83 17.75
C ILE A 18 -3.95 3.14 16.97
N GLY A 19 -4.81 3.23 15.95
CA GLY A 19 -5.02 4.44 15.16
C GLY A 19 -5.47 5.64 16.01
N LEU A 20 -6.44 5.44 16.91
CA LEU A 20 -6.96 6.48 17.80
C LEU A 20 -5.95 6.93 18.86
N VAL A 21 -5.09 6.02 19.34
CA VAL A 21 -4.03 6.37 20.29
C VAL A 21 -2.93 7.16 19.61
N VAL A 22 -2.52 6.73 18.41
CA VAL A 22 -1.45 7.39 17.64
C VAL A 22 -1.91 8.73 17.05
N SER A 23 -3.18 8.86 16.65
CA SER A 23 -3.71 10.11 16.08
C SER A 23 -3.59 11.30 17.04
N ARG A 24 -3.63 11.05 18.36
CA ARG A 24 -3.41 12.08 19.40
C ARG A 24 -2.02 12.71 19.38
N ARG A 25 -1.04 12.08 18.72
CA ARG A 25 0.34 12.58 18.60
C ARG A 25 0.59 13.35 17.31
N ILE A 26 -0.36 13.38 16.37
CA ILE A 26 -0.21 14.03 15.08
C ILE A 26 -0.60 15.50 15.23
N GLN A 27 0.34 16.41 14.96
CA GLN A 27 0.10 17.86 15.06
C GLN A 27 0.26 18.60 13.74
N THR A 28 1.06 18.07 12.81
CA THR A 28 1.32 18.72 11.52
C THR A 28 0.97 17.82 10.33
N GLU A 29 0.80 18.42 9.15
CA GLU A 29 0.61 17.67 7.89
C GLU A 29 1.79 16.75 7.59
N SER A 30 3.02 17.17 7.90
CA SER A 30 4.21 16.33 7.75
C SER A 30 4.22 15.13 8.69
N ASP A 31 3.64 15.27 9.89
CA ASP A 31 3.48 14.14 10.82
C ASP A 31 2.40 13.18 10.32
N TYR A 32 1.35 13.71 9.68
CA TYR A 32 0.29 12.89 9.13
C TYR A 32 0.72 12.13 7.87
N LEU A 33 1.37 12.81 6.91
CA LEU A 33 1.70 12.24 5.60
C LEU A 33 3.05 11.52 5.57
N LEU A 34 4.04 12.02 6.31
CA LEU A 34 5.43 11.51 6.27
C LEU A 34 5.88 10.93 7.60
N ALA A 35 4.99 10.87 8.60
CA ALA A 35 5.30 10.50 9.97
C ALA A 35 6.49 11.30 10.55
N GLY A 36 6.72 12.53 10.08
CA GLY A 36 7.85 13.36 10.50
C GLY A 36 9.22 12.88 10.01
N ARG A 37 9.29 11.95 9.03
CA ARG A 37 10.55 11.38 8.48
C ARG A 37 11.46 10.72 9.54
N GLN A 38 10.90 10.25 10.64
CA GLN A 38 11.61 9.69 11.80
C GLN A 38 11.63 8.15 11.84
N PHE A 39 10.90 7.48 10.95
CA PHE A 39 10.90 6.01 10.94
C PHE A 39 12.23 5.44 10.44
N GLY A 40 12.80 4.51 11.21
CA GLY A 40 13.97 3.74 10.81
C GLY A 40 13.66 2.71 9.72
N TYR A 41 14.72 2.15 9.14
CA TYR A 41 14.62 1.25 7.99
C TYR A 41 13.68 0.05 8.22
N GLY A 42 13.75 -0.58 9.40
CA GLY A 42 12.92 -1.76 9.69
C GLY A 42 11.41 -1.47 9.59
N MET A 43 10.95 -0.36 10.15
CA MET A 43 9.53 0.01 10.12
C MET A 43 9.10 0.42 8.70
N LEU A 44 9.94 1.14 7.97
CA LEU A 44 9.67 1.50 6.57
C LEU A 44 9.58 0.27 5.67
N THR A 45 10.47 -0.72 5.83
CA THR A 45 10.40 -1.98 5.09
C THR A 45 9.12 -2.74 5.39
N MET A 46 8.70 -2.81 6.65
CA MET A 46 7.44 -3.47 7.02
C MET A 46 6.22 -2.76 6.44
N THR A 47 6.18 -1.42 6.44
CA THR A 47 5.09 -0.66 5.83
C THR A 47 5.04 -0.84 4.31
N LEU A 48 6.19 -0.84 3.64
CA LEU A 48 6.27 -1.12 2.21
C LEU A 48 5.77 -2.53 1.90
N PHE A 49 6.23 -3.52 2.68
CA PHE A 49 5.79 -4.90 2.54
C PHE A 49 4.26 -5.02 2.74
N ALA A 50 3.72 -4.43 3.81
CA ALA A 50 2.29 -4.44 4.10
C ALA A 50 1.44 -3.75 3.01
N THR A 51 2.01 -2.78 2.29
CA THR A 51 1.32 -2.09 1.19
C THR A 51 1.23 -2.97 -0.06
N TRP A 52 2.30 -3.67 -0.40
CA TRP A 52 2.37 -4.46 -1.63
C TRP A 52 1.81 -5.88 -1.48
N PHE A 53 1.91 -6.46 -0.28
CA PHE A 53 1.42 -7.81 0.00
C PHE A 53 0.07 -7.74 0.74
N GLY A 54 -0.99 -7.55 -0.05
CA GLY A 54 -2.37 -7.49 0.46
C GLY A 54 -3.22 -8.71 0.13
N ALA A 55 -4.50 -8.63 0.50
CA ALA A 55 -5.47 -9.72 0.31
C ALA A 55 -5.63 -10.12 -1.16
N GLU A 56 -5.66 -9.14 -2.07
CA GLU A 56 -5.69 -9.36 -3.52
C GLU A 56 -4.53 -10.23 -3.98
N THR A 57 -3.29 -9.87 -3.63
CA THR A 57 -2.09 -10.61 -4.05
C THR A 57 -2.09 -12.02 -3.47
N CYS A 58 -2.45 -12.19 -2.19
CA CYS A 58 -2.48 -13.52 -1.58
C CYS A 58 -3.48 -14.45 -2.28
N ILE A 59 -4.68 -13.95 -2.58
CA ILE A 59 -5.72 -14.74 -3.25
C ILE A 59 -5.37 -14.94 -4.73
N GLY A 60 -4.95 -13.89 -5.43
CA GLY A 60 -4.59 -13.92 -6.84
C GLY A 60 -3.43 -14.87 -7.11
N ALA A 61 -2.32 -14.73 -6.38
CA ALA A 61 -1.16 -15.61 -6.49
C ALA A 61 -1.53 -17.07 -6.18
N SER A 62 -2.34 -17.31 -5.15
CA SER A 62 -2.79 -18.67 -4.82
C SER A 62 -3.68 -19.28 -5.91
N GLY A 63 -4.51 -18.46 -6.55
CA GLY A 63 -5.35 -18.88 -7.68
C GLY A 63 -4.51 -19.23 -8.91
N GLU A 64 -3.49 -18.42 -9.22
CA GLU A 64 -2.60 -18.66 -10.36
C GLU A 64 -1.72 -19.90 -10.15
N VAL A 65 -1.28 -20.15 -8.92
CA VAL A 65 -0.57 -21.39 -8.58
C VAL A 65 -1.47 -22.61 -8.71
N TYR A 66 -2.75 -22.46 -8.41
CA TYR A 66 -3.70 -23.55 -8.58
C TYR A 66 -3.95 -23.89 -10.06
N SER A 67 -3.99 -22.90 -10.96
CA SER A 67 -4.16 -23.11 -12.41
C SER A 67 -2.89 -23.55 -13.13
N GLU A 68 -1.78 -22.84 -12.91
CA GLU A 68 -0.55 -22.96 -13.70
C GLU A 68 0.61 -23.63 -12.91
N GLY A 69 0.38 -24.03 -11.66
CA GLY A 69 1.41 -24.57 -10.78
C GLY A 69 2.40 -23.48 -10.31
N LEU A 70 3.57 -23.90 -9.80
CA LEU A 70 4.61 -22.97 -9.33
C LEU A 70 5.13 -22.02 -10.43
N ALA A 71 4.85 -22.32 -11.69
CA ALA A 71 5.19 -21.47 -12.82
C ALA A 71 4.46 -20.12 -12.77
N GLY A 72 3.21 -20.11 -12.32
CA GLY A 72 2.33 -18.92 -12.26
C GLY A 72 2.74 -17.92 -11.17
N ALA A 73 3.21 -18.39 -10.01
CA ALA A 73 3.67 -17.52 -8.92
C ALA A 73 5.08 -16.93 -9.10
N ARG A 74 5.75 -17.12 -10.25
CA ARG A 74 7.10 -16.56 -10.41
C ARG A 74 7.11 -15.03 -10.46
N MET A 75 6.05 -14.42 -10.97
CA MET A 75 6.00 -12.98 -11.19
C MET A 75 5.67 -12.20 -9.90
N ASP A 76 4.80 -12.74 -9.04
CA ASP A 76 4.25 -11.95 -7.93
C ASP A 76 5.30 -11.63 -6.85
N PRO A 77 6.10 -12.58 -6.32
CA PRO A 77 7.08 -12.25 -5.30
C PRO A 77 8.33 -11.59 -5.88
N LEU A 78 8.85 -12.12 -7.00
CA LEU A 78 10.12 -11.68 -7.56
C LEU A 78 9.97 -10.37 -8.33
N GLY A 79 8.93 -10.24 -9.15
CA GLY A 79 8.66 -9.03 -9.94
C GLY A 79 8.45 -7.80 -9.05
N TYR A 80 7.60 -7.90 -8.02
CA TYR A 80 7.40 -6.79 -7.08
C TYR A 80 8.67 -6.47 -6.28
N SER A 81 9.41 -7.49 -5.83
CA SER A 81 10.67 -7.27 -5.11
C SER A 81 11.71 -6.53 -5.96
N PHE A 82 11.92 -6.95 -7.21
CA PHE A 82 12.83 -6.26 -8.12
C PHE A 82 12.35 -4.83 -8.43
N CYS A 83 11.05 -4.65 -8.68
CA CYS A 83 10.47 -3.33 -8.89
C CYS A 83 10.73 -2.39 -7.71
N LEU A 84 10.51 -2.86 -6.48
CA LEU A 84 10.74 -2.07 -5.26
C LEU A 84 12.21 -1.73 -5.04
N ILE A 85 13.11 -2.69 -5.30
CA ILE A 85 14.56 -2.47 -5.21
C ILE A 85 14.99 -1.43 -6.24
N PHE A 86 14.59 -1.57 -7.50
CA PHE A 86 14.93 -0.60 -8.55
C PHE A 86 14.33 0.77 -8.30
N MET A 87 13.07 0.84 -7.84
CA MET A 87 12.43 2.09 -7.43
C MET A 87 13.21 2.76 -6.30
N GLY A 88 13.62 1.98 -5.29
CA GLY A 88 14.46 2.44 -4.18
C GLY A 88 15.80 3.01 -4.63
N ILE A 89 16.52 2.29 -5.50
CA ILE A 89 17.86 2.69 -5.94
C ILE A 89 17.81 3.91 -6.87
N PHE A 90 16.92 3.91 -7.87
CA PHE A 90 16.93 4.94 -8.91
C PHE A 90 16.10 6.18 -8.57
N PHE A 91 14.98 6.02 -7.88
CA PHE A 91 14.01 7.11 -7.70
C PHE A 91 13.93 7.64 -6.27
N ALA A 92 14.15 6.80 -5.24
CA ALA A 92 13.95 7.24 -3.86
C ALA A 92 14.91 8.38 -3.46
N VAL A 93 16.19 8.31 -3.84
CA VAL A 93 17.17 9.37 -3.50
C VAL A 93 16.84 10.71 -4.18
N PRO A 94 16.58 10.78 -5.50
CA PRO A 94 16.12 12.01 -6.14
C PRO A 94 14.83 12.58 -5.53
N LEU A 95 13.84 11.74 -5.24
CA LEU A 95 12.57 12.14 -4.64
C LEU A 95 12.75 12.71 -3.24
N TRP A 96 13.59 12.06 -2.42
CA TRP A 96 13.88 12.50 -1.07
C TRP A 96 14.55 13.87 -1.03
N ASN A 97 15.53 14.09 -1.92
CA ASN A 97 16.28 15.35 -1.98
C ASN A 97 15.42 16.55 -2.40
N ARG A 98 14.38 16.33 -3.21
CA ARG A 98 13.43 17.37 -3.61
C ARG A 98 12.38 17.69 -2.55
N LYS A 99 12.35 16.95 -1.44
CA LYS A 99 11.37 17.08 -0.36
C LYS A 99 9.91 17.02 -0.84
N CYS A 100 9.65 16.40 -1.99
CA CYS A 100 8.30 16.14 -2.49
C CYS A 100 7.54 15.29 -1.46
N THR A 101 6.27 15.63 -1.24
CA THR A 101 5.37 14.86 -0.37
C THR A 101 4.58 13.86 -1.19
N THR A 102 4.21 14.23 -2.41
CA THR A 102 3.51 13.37 -3.37
C THR A 102 4.35 13.16 -4.64
N LEU A 103 4.01 12.13 -5.42
CA LEU A 103 4.61 11.96 -6.75
C LEU A 103 4.16 13.07 -7.72
N ALA A 104 2.96 13.62 -7.53
CA ALA A 104 2.43 14.70 -8.35
C ALA A 104 3.27 15.99 -8.22
N ASP A 105 3.85 16.25 -7.06
CA ASP A 105 4.73 17.40 -6.82
C ASP A 105 5.94 17.41 -7.78
N VAL A 106 6.42 16.23 -8.18
CA VAL A 106 7.51 16.12 -9.17
C VAL A 106 7.10 16.71 -10.52
N PHE A 107 5.83 16.50 -10.93
CA PHE A 107 5.30 17.05 -12.17
C PHE A 107 5.09 18.57 -12.08
N ARG A 108 4.77 19.07 -10.88
CA ARG A 108 4.71 20.51 -10.61
C ARG A 108 6.08 21.16 -10.79
N ASP A 109 7.11 20.61 -10.15
CA ASP A 109 8.48 21.15 -10.17
C ASP A 109 9.12 21.05 -11.55
N ARG A 110 8.78 20.00 -12.31
CA ARG A 110 9.40 19.75 -13.62
C ARG A 110 8.68 20.43 -14.78
N PHE A 111 7.36 20.59 -14.71
CA PHE A 111 6.56 21.06 -15.84
C PHE A 111 5.74 22.31 -15.49
N SER A 112 4.63 22.14 -14.78
CA SER A 112 3.77 23.25 -14.33
C SER A 112 2.65 22.75 -13.41
N PRO A 113 1.97 23.65 -12.66
CA PRO A 113 0.80 23.30 -11.85
C PRO A 113 -0.38 22.73 -12.64
N GLY A 114 -0.48 23.02 -13.95
CA GLY A 114 -1.51 22.43 -14.80
C GLY A 114 -1.29 20.94 -15.04
N VAL A 115 -0.02 20.55 -15.26
CA VAL A 115 0.38 19.15 -15.47
C VAL A 115 0.28 18.36 -14.17
N GLU A 116 0.59 18.97 -13.03
CA GLU A 116 0.37 18.38 -11.70
C GLU A 116 -1.10 17.95 -11.53
N LYS A 117 -2.06 18.84 -11.78
CA LYS A 117 -3.49 18.52 -11.65
C LYS A 117 -3.92 17.40 -12.59
N LEU A 118 -3.43 17.42 -13.83
CA LEU A 118 -3.70 16.34 -14.78
C LEU A 118 -3.16 15.00 -14.28
N ALA A 119 -1.92 14.98 -13.77
CA ALA A 119 -1.31 13.78 -13.21
C ALA A 119 -2.12 13.26 -12.00
N VAL A 120 -2.55 14.13 -11.09
CA VAL A 120 -3.41 13.75 -9.95
C VAL A 120 -4.72 13.14 -10.43
N ILE A 121 -5.39 13.76 -11.41
CA ILE A 121 -6.66 13.26 -11.98
C ILE A 121 -6.48 11.88 -12.62
N LEU A 122 -5.34 11.61 -13.24
CA LEU A 122 -5.06 10.32 -13.85
C LEU A 122 -4.64 9.25 -12.83
N MET A 123 -3.92 9.63 -11.77
CA MET A 123 -3.38 8.69 -10.77
C MET A 123 -4.37 8.34 -9.65
N ALA A 124 -5.22 9.28 -9.24
CA ALA A 124 -6.14 9.07 -8.11
C ALA A 124 -7.14 7.92 -8.37
N PRO A 125 -7.75 7.77 -9.57
CA PRO A 125 -8.66 6.66 -9.86
C PRO A 125 -7.98 5.29 -9.72
N THR A 126 -6.71 5.17 -10.12
CA THR A 126 -5.95 3.92 -9.99
C THR A 126 -5.84 3.47 -8.53
N SER A 127 -5.68 4.42 -7.61
CA SER A 127 -5.63 4.11 -6.17
C SER A 127 -6.98 3.61 -5.65
N MET A 128 -8.08 4.14 -6.18
CA MET A 128 -9.42 3.67 -5.86
C MET A 128 -9.68 2.27 -6.41
N MET A 129 -9.25 1.99 -7.65
CA MET A 129 -9.38 0.66 -8.24
C MET A 129 -8.61 -0.39 -7.44
N TRP A 130 -7.39 -0.05 -7.00
CA TRP A 130 -6.60 -0.91 -6.12
C TRP A 130 -7.29 -1.16 -4.78
N ALA A 131 -7.80 -0.12 -4.11
CA ALA A 131 -8.56 -0.29 -2.87
C ALA A 131 -9.81 -1.16 -3.06
N ALA A 132 -10.52 -1.01 -4.18
CA ALA A 132 -11.68 -1.83 -4.51
C ALA A 132 -11.31 -3.31 -4.71
N ALA A 133 -10.17 -3.60 -5.34
CA ALA A 133 -9.67 -4.96 -5.51
C ALA A 133 -9.42 -5.65 -4.15
N GLN A 134 -8.85 -4.91 -3.19
CA GLN A 134 -8.63 -5.42 -1.84
C GLN A 134 -9.95 -5.74 -1.10
N ILE A 135 -10.95 -4.87 -1.22
CA ILE A 135 -12.28 -5.11 -0.63
C ILE A 135 -12.93 -6.34 -1.26
N ARG A 136 -12.85 -6.50 -2.59
CA ARG A 136 -13.40 -7.65 -3.32
C ARG A 136 -12.71 -8.95 -2.90
N ALA A 137 -11.38 -8.93 -2.79
CA ALA A 137 -10.59 -10.07 -2.30
C ALA A 137 -11.04 -10.48 -0.89
N PHE A 138 -11.12 -9.52 0.04
CA PHE A 138 -11.60 -9.77 1.39
C PHE A 138 -13.03 -10.34 1.41
N GLY A 139 -13.94 -9.80 0.60
CA GLY A 139 -15.30 -10.31 0.45
C GLY A 139 -15.36 -11.77 -0.03
N SER A 140 -14.50 -12.16 -0.96
CA SER A 140 -14.42 -13.56 -1.42
C SER A 140 -13.97 -14.54 -0.33
N VAL A 141 -13.08 -14.13 0.58
CA VAL A 141 -12.65 -14.95 1.71
C VAL A 141 -13.78 -15.15 2.71
N ILE A 142 -14.52 -14.07 3.04
CA ILE A 142 -15.66 -14.15 3.94
C ILE A 142 -16.73 -15.06 3.34
N SER A 143 -17.08 -14.87 2.07
CA SER A 143 -18.12 -15.69 1.41
C SER A 143 -17.74 -17.17 1.31
N ALA A 144 -16.46 -17.50 1.23
CA ALA A 144 -16.00 -18.89 1.21
C ALA A 144 -15.97 -19.53 2.61
N SER A 145 -16.01 -18.73 3.68
CA SER A 145 -15.92 -19.18 5.07
C SER A 145 -17.24 -19.11 5.86
N SER A 146 -18.29 -18.51 5.26
CA SER A 146 -19.67 -18.45 5.74
C SER A 146 -20.53 -19.56 5.11
#